data_AF-A0A0G1KM41-F1
#
_entry.id   AF-A0A0G1KM41-F1
#
_cell.length_a   1.000
_cell.length_b   1.000
_cell.length_c   1.000
_cell.angle_alpha   90.00
_cell.angle_beta   90.00
_cell.angle_gamma   90.00
#
_symmetry.space_group_name_H-M   'P 1'
#
loop_
_entity.id
_entity.type
_entity.pdbx_description
1 polymer ?
#
loop_
_entity_poly.entity_id
_entity_poly.type
_entity_poly.pdbx_seq_one_letter_code
_entity_poly.pdbx_strand_id
1 'polypeptide(L)'
;MEFEHEYGESTYEKMMPSIIEEALDTGVAIKGEGGALIVKFEKDGKEYMPPAMIRKADGTTTYFTRDLATIRKRLDELDLKSDLYVYEVGSEQTLHFRQVFEAARMLWEDAQRVELKHVAHGRMTFSGEKMSTRKGTTIKLEDLIFRAGEEAKKIAKERVSDNVSEKIGLGAVKYNELRRSPESDYDFRWR
;
A
#
# COMPACT_ATOMS: atom_id res chain seq x y z
N MET A 1 -11.86 12.78 6.25
CA MET A 1 -11.97 11.37 5.81
C MET A 1 -12.34 10.60 7.05
N GLU A 2 -13.31 9.71 6.97
CA GLU A 2 -13.76 8.88 8.08
C GLU A 2 -13.40 7.44 7.73
N PHE A 3 -12.77 6.73 8.67
CA PHE A 3 -12.40 5.34 8.51
C PHE A 3 -13.25 4.51 9.46
N GLU A 4 -13.85 3.43 8.95
CA GLU A 4 -14.58 2.48 9.78
C GLU A 4 -13.63 1.71 10.72
N HIS A 5 -12.40 1.45 10.25
CA HIS A 5 -11.38 0.74 11.00
C HIS A 5 -9.99 1.36 10.80
N GLU A 6 -9.22 1.46 11.90
CA GLU A 6 -7.83 1.91 11.89
C GLU A 6 -6.92 0.77 12.40
N TYR A 7 -6.43 -0.07 11.48
CA TYR A 7 -5.53 -1.17 11.81
C TYR A 7 -4.08 -0.85 11.44
N GLY A 8 -3.23 -0.80 12.47
CA GLY A 8 -1.78 -0.66 12.30
C GLY A 8 -1.07 -2.02 12.15
N GLU A 9 0.24 -1.98 11.91
CA GLU A 9 1.04 -3.19 11.73
C GLU A 9 1.00 -4.15 12.93
N SER A 10 0.92 -3.60 14.15
CA SER A 10 0.87 -4.35 15.40
C SER A 10 -0.39 -5.19 15.56
N THR A 11 -1.47 -4.85 14.84
CA THR A 11 -2.72 -5.63 14.83
C THR A 11 -2.48 -7.07 14.38
N TYR A 12 -1.51 -7.29 13.50
CA TYR A 12 -1.30 -8.57 12.83
C TYR A 12 -0.17 -9.40 13.43
N GLU A 13 0.68 -8.82 14.29
CA GLU A 13 1.90 -9.46 14.81
C GLU A 13 1.65 -10.83 15.46
N LYS A 14 0.55 -10.96 16.21
CA LYS A 14 0.18 -12.21 16.88
C LYS A 14 -0.27 -13.31 15.92
N MET A 15 -0.75 -12.96 14.73
CA MET A 15 -1.19 -13.92 13.71
C MET A 15 -0.01 -14.47 12.90
N MET A 16 1.04 -13.67 12.72
CA MET A 16 2.16 -13.99 11.82
C MET A 16 2.82 -15.36 12.08
N PRO A 17 3.03 -15.83 13.33
CA PRO A 17 3.56 -17.17 13.57
C PRO A 17 2.68 -18.28 12.98
N SER A 18 1.36 -18.20 13.17
CA SER A 18 0.42 -19.21 12.66
C SER A 18 0.40 -19.26 11.13
N ILE A 19 0.52 -18.12 10.46
CA ILE A 19 0.62 -18.04 8.99
C ILE A 19 1.89 -18.74 8.49
N ILE A 20 3.01 -18.59 9.21
CA ILE A 20 4.28 -19.24 8.86
C ILE A 20 4.18 -20.76 9.06
N GLU A 21 3.57 -21.20 10.16
CA GLU A 21 3.34 -22.62 10.44
C GLU A 21 2.46 -23.26 9.37
N GLU A 22 1.32 -22.66 9.05
CA GLU A 22 0.41 -23.12 8.00
C GLU A 22 1.11 -23.19 6.64
N ALA A 23 1.93 -22.18 6.29
CA ALA A 23 2.68 -22.18 5.05
C ALA A 23 3.73 -23.30 4.98
N LEU A 24 4.33 -23.68 6.11
CA LEU A 24 5.26 -24.82 6.16
C LEU A 24 4.51 -26.16 6.06
N ASP A 25 3.40 -26.31 6.77
CA ASP A 25 2.62 -27.54 6.83
C ASP A 25 1.97 -27.87 5.48
N THR A 26 1.54 -26.85 4.74
CA THR A 26 1.01 -26.99 3.37
C THR A 26 2.11 -27.14 2.30
N GLY A 27 3.38 -26.94 2.66
CA GLY A 27 4.52 -26.99 1.73
C GLY A 27 4.65 -25.77 0.81
N VAL A 28 3.80 -24.74 0.98
CA VAL A 28 3.87 -23.48 0.24
C VAL A 28 5.16 -22.72 0.56
N ALA A 29 5.56 -22.72 1.83
CA ALA A 29 6.84 -22.22 2.29
C ALA A 29 7.83 -23.36 2.49
N ILE A 30 9.08 -23.14 2.07
CA ILE A 30 10.18 -24.09 2.26
C ILE A 30 11.40 -23.39 2.85
N LYS A 31 12.35 -24.19 3.36
CA LYS A 31 13.66 -23.68 3.80
C LYS A 31 14.47 -23.23 2.58
N GLY A 32 14.88 -21.96 2.61
CA GLY A 32 15.85 -21.37 1.70
C GLY A 32 17.27 -21.39 2.29
N GLU A 33 18.14 -20.57 1.72
CA GLU A 33 19.53 -20.44 2.18
C GLU A 33 19.61 -19.88 3.61
N GLY A 34 20.59 -20.37 4.38
CA GLY A 34 20.88 -19.87 5.72
C GLY A 34 19.77 -20.09 6.77
N GLY A 35 18.74 -20.88 6.46
CA GLY A 35 17.60 -21.11 7.37
C GLY A 35 16.45 -20.11 7.24
N ALA A 36 16.51 -19.21 6.26
CA ALA A 36 15.36 -18.39 5.89
C ALA A 36 14.21 -19.26 5.37
N LEU A 37 12.97 -18.78 5.50
CA LEU A 37 11.81 -19.41 4.89
C LEU A 37 11.36 -18.58 3.69
N ILE A 38 11.09 -19.27 2.59
CA ILE A 38 10.69 -18.65 1.33
C ILE A 38 9.46 -19.35 0.75
N VAL A 39 8.59 -18.58 0.09
CA VAL A 39 7.51 -19.07 -0.77
C VAL A 39 8.02 -19.10 -2.20
N LYS A 40 7.86 -20.24 -2.87
CA LYS A 40 8.21 -20.41 -4.29
C LYS A 40 6.96 -20.32 -5.15
N PHE A 41 7.08 -19.65 -6.28
CA PHE A 41 6.00 -19.51 -7.26
C PHE A 41 6.35 -20.34 -8.50
N GLU A 42 5.37 -21.07 -9.01
CA GLU A 42 5.54 -21.85 -10.23
C GLU A 42 5.58 -20.95 -11.46
N LYS A 43 6.35 -21.37 -12.47
CA LYS A 43 6.43 -20.70 -13.76
C LYS A 43 5.36 -21.29 -14.69
N ASP A 44 4.11 -20.90 -14.50
CA ASP A 44 2.99 -21.41 -15.30
C ASP A 44 2.52 -20.41 -16.37
N GLY A 45 3.35 -20.17 -17.39
CA GLY A 45 3.01 -19.31 -18.55
C GLY A 45 2.81 -17.81 -18.25
N LYS A 46 2.63 -17.43 -16.98
CA LYS A 46 2.65 -16.06 -16.47
C LYS A 46 4.09 -15.55 -16.36
N GLU A 47 4.22 -14.25 -16.20
CA GLU A 47 5.50 -13.60 -15.92
C GLU A 47 6.13 -14.18 -14.64
N TYR A 48 7.43 -14.49 -14.72
CA TYR A 48 8.19 -15.11 -13.63
C TYR A 48 8.15 -14.25 -12.37
N MET A 49 7.78 -14.86 -11.23
CA MET A 49 7.90 -14.26 -9.91
C MET A 49 9.05 -14.92 -9.14
N PRO A 50 10.05 -14.15 -8.66
CA PRO A 50 11.09 -14.70 -7.82
C PRO A 50 10.49 -15.19 -6.49
N PRO A 51 11.18 -16.06 -5.74
CA PRO A 51 10.73 -16.46 -4.41
C PRO A 51 10.59 -15.25 -3.47
N ALA A 52 9.59 -15.29 -2.60
CA ALA A 52 9.36 -14.26 -1.58
C ALA A 52 9.77 -14.76 -0.19
N MET A 53 10.42 -13.93 0.62
CA MET A 53 10.83 -14.31 1.96
C MET A 53 9.70 -14.09 2.97
N ILE A 54 9.25 -15.16 3.62
CA ILE A 54 8.24 -15.13 4.68
C ILE A 54 8.86 -15.11 6.09
N ARG A 55 10.12 -15.54 6.24
CA ARG A 55 10.86 -15.38 7.50
C ARG A 55 12.35 -15.30 7.23
N LYS A 56 13.03 -14.37 7.89
CA LYS A 56 14.49 -14.27 7.85
C LYS A 56 15.13 -15.45 8.59
N ALA A 57 16.42 -15.67 8.33
CA ALA A 57 17.23 -16.68 9.01
C ALA A 57 17.32 -16.46 10.54
N ASP A 58 17.28 -15.20 10.99
CA ASP A 58 17.29 -14.81 12.40
C ASP A 58 15.92 -14.99 13.10
N GLY A 59 14.92 -15.51 12.40
CA GLY A 59 13.56 -15.71 12.91
C GLY A 59 12.64 -14.49 12.74
N THR A 60 13.16 -13.33 12.33
CA THR A 60 12.36 -12.12 12.13
C THR A 60 11.36 -12.32 11.01
N THR A 61 10.11 -11.98 11.29
CA THR A 61 9.03 -11.99 10.30
C THR A 61 9.13 -10.81 9.33
N THR A 62 8.62 -10.96 8.11
CA THR A 62 8.72 -9.93 7.06
C THR A 62 7.38 -9.22 6.83
N TYR A 63 7.40 -8.13 6.06
CA TYR A 63 6.18 -7.48 5.57
C TYR A 63 5.30 -8.45 4.77
N PHE A 64 5.92 -9.39 4.05
CA PHE A 64 5.21 -10.44 3.31
C PHE A 64 4.26 -11.25 4.21
N THR A 65 4.74 -11.69 5.37
CA THR A 65 3.93 -12.41 6.36
C THR A 65 2.86 -11.54 6.98
N ARG A 66 3.14 -10.24 7.13
CA ARG A 66 2.18 -9.29 7.71
C ARG A 66 1.02 -9.05 6.76
N ASP A 67 1.30 -8.91 5.47
CA ASP A 67 0.26 -8.74 4.47
C ASP A 67 -0.56 -10.02 4.26
N LEU A 68 0.07 -11.20 4.37
CA LEU A 68 -0.67 -12.46 4.46
C LEU A 68 -1.58 -12.51 5.68
N ALA A 69 -1.08 -12.15 6.87
CA ALA A 69 -1.89 -12.07 8.08
C ALA A 69 -3.04 -11.05 7.94
N THR A 70 -2.83 -9.96 7.22
CA THR A 70 -3.86 -8.96 6.90
C THR A 70 -4.95 -9.54 6.02
N ILE A 71 -4.58 -10.30 4.97
CA ILE A 71 -5.55 -11.00 4.12
C ILE A 71 -6.33 -12.03 4.94
N ARG A 72 -5.64 -12.85 5.74
CA ARG A 72 -6.29 -13.87 6.58
C ARG A 72 -7.34 -13.26 7.51
N LYS A 73 -6.98 -12.19 8.24
CA LYS A 73 -7.93 -11.46 9.11
C LYS A 73 -9.16 -10.98 8.33
N ARG A 74 -8.97 -10.36 7.17
CA ARG A 74 -10.06 -9.85 6.33
C ARG A 74 -10.99 -10.95 5.81
N LEU A 75 -10.43 -12.13 5.52
CA LEU A 75 -11.20 -13.30 5.08
C LEU A 75 -11.90 -14.01 6.25
N ASP A 76 -11.44 -13.84 7.49
CA ASP A 76 -12.05 -14.48 8.66
C ASP A 76 -13.16 -13.64 9.29
N GLU A 77 -12.93 -12.34 9.45
CA GLU A 77 -13.80 -11.44 10.22
C GLU A 77 -15.03 -11.02 9.41
N LEU A 78 -16.21 -11.27 9.98
CA LEU A 78 -17.50 -11.10 9.28
C LEU A 78 -17.74 -9.65 8.84
N ASP A 79 -17.29 -8.68 9.60
CA ASP A 79 -17.37 -7.24 9.31
C ASP A 79 -16.37 -6.77 8.26
N LEU A 80 -15.32 -7.55 7.98
CA LEU A 80 -14.31 -7.23 6.98
C LEU A 80 -14.48 -8.00 5.66
N LYS A 81 -15.35 -9.03 5.63
CA LYS A 81 -15.56 -9.87 4.46
C LYS A 81 -16.11 -9.08 3.27
N SER A 82 -15.47 -9.26 2.12
CA SER A 82 -15.85 -8.65 0.85
C SER A 82 -15.52 -9.59 -0.31
N ASP A 83 -16.25 -9.45 -1.42
CA ASP A 83 -15.91 -10.11 -2.69
C ASP A 83 -14.70 -9.44 -3.37
N LEU A 84 -14.39 -8.19 -3.01
CA LEU A 84 -13.29 -7.39 -3.56
C LEU A 84 -12.54 -6.66 -2.43
N TYR A 85 -11.22 -6.85 -2.40
CA TYR A 85 -10.29 -6.12 -1.56
C TYR A 85 -9.34 -5.29 -2.42
N VAL A 86 -9.40 -3.97 -2.27
CA VAL A 86 -8.54 -3.02 -2.99
C VAL A 86 -7.40 -2.58 -2.09
N TYR A 87 -6.18 -2.76 -2.57
CA TYR A 87 -4.94 -2.32 -1.95
C TYR A 87 -4.42 -1.13 -2.75
N GLU A 88 -4.57 0.07 -2.21
CA GLU A 88 -4.07 1.32 -2.81
C GLU A 88 -2.66 1.58 -2.26
N VAL A 89 -1.64 1.28 -3.05
CA VAL A 89 -0.24 1.34 -2.62
C VAL A 89 0.67 1.71 -3.79
N GLY A 90 1.77 2.40 -3.54
CA GLY A 90 2.72 2.82 -4.57
C GLY A 90 3.18 1.70 -5.51
N SER A 91 3.38 2.05 -6.77
CA SER A 91 3.75 1.14 -7.87
C SER A 91 5.05 0.37 -7.62
N GLU A 92 5.94 0.85 -6.76
CA GLU A 92 7.14 0.12 -6.34
C GLU A 92 6.84 -1.21 -5.63
N GLN A 93 5.61 -1.39 -5.10
CA GLN A 93 5.19 -2.62 -4.42
C GLN A 93 4.44 -3.60 -5.34
N THR A 94 4.39 -3.35 -6.64
CA THR A 94 3.61 -4.19 -7.59
C THR A 94 4.02 -5.66 -7.54
N LEU A 95 5.33 -5.95 -7.55
CA LEU A 95 5.80 -7.34 -7.46
C LEU A 95 5.44 -7.98 -6.12
N HIS A 96 5.59 -7.22 -5.02
CA HIS A 96 5.27 -7.69 -3.66
C HIS A 96 3.81 -8.10 -3.55
N PHE A 97 2.86 -7.25 -3.95
CA PHE A 97 1.44 -7.58 -3.87
C PHE A 97 1.05 -8.74 -4.79
N ARG A 98 1.65 -8.85 -5.98
CA ARG A 98 1.46 -10.03 -6.83
C ARG A 98 1.87 -11.32 -6.12
N GLN A 99 3.04 -11.32 -5.47
CA GLN A 99 3.53 -12.47 -4.71
C GLN A 99 2.65 -12.76 -3.49
N VAL A 100 2.22 -11.74 -2.74
CA VAL A 100 1.35 -11.90 -1.57
C VAL A 100 -0.01 -12.49 -1.96
N PHE A 101 -0.63 -11.97 -3.02
CA PHE A 101 -1.94 -12.46 -3.47
C PHE A 101 -1.85 -13.88 -4.01
N GLU A 102 -0.78 -14.21 -4.73
CA GLU A 102 -0.57 -15.58 -5.18
C GLU A 102 -0.34 -16.53 -4.00
N ALA A 103 0.51 -16.15 -3.03
CA ALA A 103 0.73 -16.95 -1.84
C ALA A 103 -0.55 -17.14 -1.03
N ALA A 104 -1.39 -16.12 -0.88
CA ALA A 104 -2.69 -16.24 -0.22
C ALA A 104 -3.60 -17.27 -0.92
N ARG A 105 -3.64 -17.28 -2.27
CA ARG A 105 -4.42 -18.26 -3.05
C ARG A 105 -3.86 -19.68 -2.98
N MET A 106 -2.54 -19.82 -2.83
CA MET A 106 -1.89 -21.11 -2.60
C MET A 106 -2.20 -21.67 -1.21
N LEU A 107 -2.32 -20.80 -0.20
CA LEU A 107 -2.58 -21.17 1.19
C LEU A 107 -4.06 -21.45 1.46
N TRP A 108 -4.95 -20.62 0.92
CA TRP A 108 -6.35 -20.62 1.34
C TRP A 108 -7.32 -20.68 0.16
N GLU A 109 -8.27 -21.63 0.23
CA GLU A 109 -9.30 -21.81 -0.79
C GLU A 109 -10.23 -20.58 -0.91
N ASP A 110 -10.57 -19.95 0.22
CA ASP A 110 -11.42 -18.77 0.24
C ASP A 110 -10.75 -17.54 -0.38
N ALA A 111 -9.42 -17.42 -0.31
CA ALA A 111 -8.66 -16.41 -1.03
C ALA A 111 -8.75 -16.56 -2.57
N GLN A 112 -9.08 -17.76 -3.07
CA GLN A 112 -9.33 -17.98 -4.51
C GLN A 112 -10.73 -17.51 -4.94
N ARG A 113 -11.65 -17.33 -3.99
CA ARG A 113 -13.05 -16.97 -4.23
C ARG A 113 -13.30 -15.46 -4.20
N VAL A 114 -12.28 -14.66 -3.88
CA VAL A 114 -12.36 -13.20 -3.77
C VAL A 114 -11.38 -12.53 -4.73
N GLU A 115 -11.68 -11.28 -5.10
CA GLU A 115 -10.76 -10.45 -5.86
C GLU A 115 -9.82 -9.69 -4.92
N LEU A 116 -8.51 -9.95 -5.06
CA LEU A 116 -7.45 -9.17 -4.43
C LEU A 116 -6.82 -8.28 -5.49
N LYS A 117 -7.00 -6.97 -5.38
CA LYS A 117 -6.60 -5.99 -6.39
C LYS A 117 -5.62 -4.98 -5.83
N HIS A 118 -4.45 -4.87 -6.44
CA HIS A 118 -3.51 -3.78 -6.19
C HIS A 118 -3.82 -2.65 -7.16
N VAL A 119 -4.23 -1.50 -6.64
CA VAL A 119 -4.36 -0.24 -7.38
C VAL A 119 -3.08 0.54 -7.10
N ALA A 120 -2.21 0.59 -8.10
CA ALA A 120 -0.91 1.23 -7.99
C ALA A 120 -1.01 2.74 -8.24
N HIS A 121 -0.37 3.53 -7.37
CA HIS A 121 -0.09 4.94 -7.66
C HIS A 121 1.38 5.19 -8.01
N GLY A 122 1.60 6.14 -8.90
CA GLY A 122 2.92 6.63 -9.27
C GLY A 122 3.57 7.40 -8.13
N ARG A 123 4.89 7.52 -8.19
CA ARG A 123 5.67 8.20 -7.16
C ARG A 123 5.61 9.71 -7.35
N MET A 124 5.35 10.43 -6.25
CA MET A 124 5.57 11.87 -6.18
C MET A 124 7.05 12.19 -5.91
N THR A 125 7.66 13.03 -6.74
CA THR A 125 9.00 13.62 -6.52
C THR A 125 8.90 15.12 -6.26
N PHE A 126 9.99 15.74 -5.80
CA PHE A 126 10.12 17.19 -5.69
C PHE A 126 11.46 17.65 -6.22
N SER A 127 11.43 18.55 -7.21
CA SER A 127 12.63 19.01 -7.92
C SER A 127 13.44 17.86 -8.53
N GLY A 128 12.73 16.83 -9.02
CA GLY A 128 13.32 15.61 -9.58
C GLY A 128 13.88 14.62 -8.57
N GLU A 129 13.85 14.92 -7.26
CA GLU A 129 14.30 14.01 -6.21
C GLU A 129 13.15 13.35 -5.45
N LYS A 130 13.40 12.14 -4.90
CA LYS A 130 12.48 11.54 -3.93
C LYS A 130 12.43 12.42 -2.68
N MET A 131 11.22 12.75 -2.24
CA MET A 131 11.03 13.44 -0.97
C MET A 131 11.65 12.62 0.18
N SER A 132 12.41 13.29 1.04
CA SER A 132 13.16 12.65 2.11
C SER A 132 13.15 13.50 3.37
N THR A 133 12.73 12.91 4.48
CA THR A 133 12.77 13.56 5.79
C THR A 133 14.21 13.85 6.20
N ARG A 134 15.12 12.91 5.91
CA ARG A 134 16.55 13.04 6.26
C ARG A 134 17.24 14.17 5.51
N LYS A 135 16.86 14.43 4.25
CA LYS A 135 17.38 15.53 3.44
C LYS A 135 16.60 16.84 3.61
N GLY A 136 15.52 16.84 4.39
CA GLY A 136 14.65 18.01 4.55
C GLY A 136 13.83 18.38 3.31
N THR A 137 13.73 17.49 2.31
CA THR A 137 13.01 17.74 1.05
C THR A 137 11.54 17.31 1.11
N THR A 138 11.03 16.98 2.30
CA THR A 138 9.63 16.55 2.48
C THR A 138 8.72 17.77 2.57
N ILE A 139 7.67 17.78 1.76
CA ILE A 139 6.58 18.76 1.87
C ILE A 139 5.53 18.16 2.79
N LYS A 140 5.19 18.85 3.88
CA LYS A 140 4.09 18.43 4.75
C LYS A 140 2.76 18.67 4.03
N LEU A 141 1.85 17.70 4.13
CA LEU A 141 0.52 17.82 3.53
C LEU A 141 -0.26 19.01 4.11
N GLU A 142 -0.13 19.26 5.41
CA GLU A 142 -0.73 20.41 6.09
C GLU A 142 -0.25 21.73 5.48
N ASP A 143 1.07 21.89 5.29
CA ASP A 143 1.66 23.08 4.67
C ASP A 143 1.19 23.26 3.22
N LEU A 144 1.04 22.16 2.47
CA LEU A 144 0.52 22.16 1.10
C LEU A 144 -0.92 22.67 1.05
N ILE A 145 -1.80 22.10 1.88
CA ILE A 145 -3.23 22.47 1.92
C ILE A 145 -3.38 23.92 2.36
N PHE A 146 -2.66 24.34 3.40
CA PHE A 146 -2.68 25.72 3.88
C PHE A 146 -2.25 26.70 2.78
N ARG A 147 -1.12 26.44 2.12
CA ARG A 147 -0.63 27.30 1.02
C ARG A 147 -1.59 27.33 -0.17
N ALA A 148 -2.25 26.22 -0.49
CA ALA A 148 -3.26 26.17 -1.55
C ALA A 148 -4.47 27.06 -1.24
N GLY A 149 -4.91 27.10 0.03
CA GLY A 149 -5.97 28.01 0.49
C GLY A 149 -5.58 29.49 0.38
N GLU A 150 -4.37 29.83 0.84
CA GLU A 150 -3.83 31.19 0.72
C GLU A 150 -3.71 31.67 -0.73
N GLU A 151 -3.27 30.79 -1.64
CA GLU A 151 -3.18 31.11 -3.06
C GLU A 151 -4.57 31.28 -3.69
N ALA A 152 -5.53 30.42 -3.34
CA ALA A 152 -6.92 30.56 -3.78
C ALA A 152 -7.53 31.91 -3.33
N LYS A 153 -7.26 32.34 -2.10
CA LYS A 153 -7.71 33.63 -1.56
C LYS A 153 -7.14 34.81 -2.35
N LYS A 154 -5.85 34.78 -2.68
CA LYS A 154 -5.19 35.79 -3.52
C LYS A 154 -5.78 35.85 -4.92
N ILE A 155 -6.00 34.71 -5.57
CA ILE A 155 -6.61 34.63 -6.90
C ILE A 155 -8.03 35.21 -6.88
N ALA A 156 -8.79 34.93 -5.82
CA ALA A 156 -10.12 35.49 -5.61
C ALA A 156 -10.13 36.98 -5.25
N LYS A 157 -8.96 37.63 -5.12
CA LYS A 157 -8.78 39.04 -4.71
C LYS A 157 -9.53 39.35 -3.41
N GLU A 158 -9.48 38.42 -2.46
CA GLU A 158 -10.14 38.54 -1.15
C GLU A 158 -11.68 38.71 -1.22
N ARG A 159 -12.30 38.38 -2.36
CA ARG A 159 -13.76 38.48 -2.55
C ARG A 159 -14.55 37.34 -1.91
N VAL A 160 -13.86 36.33 -1.41
CA VAL A 160 -14.45 35.14 -0.79
C VAL A 160 -13.89 34.97 0.61
N SER A 161 -14.67 34.35 1.49
CA SER A 161 -14.23 34.07 2.87
C SER A 161 -13.12 33.03 2.92
N ASP A 162 -12.42 32.95 4.05
CA ASP A 162 -11.33 32.00 4.28
C ASP A 162 -11.79 30.55 4.09
N ASN A 163 -12.94 30.19 4.66
CA ASN A 163 -13.56 28.87 4.48
C ASN A 163 -13.81 28.52 2.99
N VAL A 164 -14.24 29.50 2.18
CA VAL A 164 -14.44 29.27 0.75
C VAL A 164 -13.08 29.10 0.04
N SER A 165 -12.07 29.90 0.40
CA SER A 165 -10.72 29.81 -0.15
C SER A 165 -10.06 28.47 0.17
N GLU A 166 -10.18 27.98 1.40
CA GLU A 166 -9.68 26.67 1.83
C GLU A 166 -10.31 25.52 1.03
N LYS A 167 -11.63 25.57 0.81
CA LYS A 167 -12.33 24.58 -0.03
C LYS A 167 -11.86 24.60 -1.48
N ILE A 168 -11.64 25.78 -2.05
CA ILE A 168 -11.09 25.93 -3.40
C ILE A 168 -9.67 25.37 -3.45
N GLY A 169 -8.82 25.71 -2.49
CA GLY A 169 -7.44 25.21 -2.39
C GLY A 169 -7.38 23.69 -2.27
N LEU A 170 -8.17 23.09 -1.37
CA LEU A 170 -8.28 21.65 -1.23
C LEU A 170 -8.81 20.98 -2.51
N GLY A 171 -9.81 21.59 -3.15
CA GLY A 171 -10.33 21.13 -4.44
C GLY A 171 -9.26 21.13 -5.53
N ALA A 172 -8.43 22.18 -5.59
CA ALA A 172 -7.32 22.28 -6.53
C ALA A 172 -6.25 21.21 -6.28
N VAL A 173 -5.88 20.96 -5.03
CA VAL A 173 -4.93 19.89 -4.66
C VAL A 173 -5.46 18.53 -5.09
N LYS A 174 -6.71 18.19 -4.73
CA LYS A 174 -7.34 16.92 -5.13
C LYS A 174 -7.45 16.78 -6.64
N TYR A 175 -7.86 17.84 -7.34
CA TYR A 175 -7.99 17.81 -8.79
C TYR A 175 -6.64 17.65 -9.49
N ASN A 176 -5.57 18.26 -8.96
CA ASN A 176 -4.22 18.13 -9.51
C ASN A 176 -3.76 16.67 -9.52
N GLU A 177 -4.14 15.92 -8.48
CA GLU A 177 -3.86 14.49 -8.36
C GLU A 177 -4.78 13.66 -9.26
N LEU A 178 -6.10 13.84 -9.14
CA LEU A 178 -7.10 13.01 -9.82
C LEU A 178 -7.17 13.20 -11.34
N ARG A 179 -6.64 14.31 -11.88
CA ARG A 179 -6.61 14.55 -13.34
C ARG A 179 -5.56 13.70 -14.06
N ARG A 180 -4.61 13.11 -13.34
CA ARG A 180 -3.54 12.29 -13.90
C ARG A 180 -3.94 10.81 -13.86
N SER A 181 -3.31 9.99 -14.69
CA SER A 181 -3.41 8.55 -14.50
C SER A 181 -2.78 8.19 -13.15
N PRO A 182 -3.45 7.39 -12.29
CA PRO A 182 -2.94 7.04 -10.97
C PRO A 182 -1.53 6.46 -11.00
N GLU A 183 -1.22 5.63 -12.00
CA GLU A 183 0.06 4.92 -12.12
C GLU A 183 1.23 5.82 -12.54
N SER A 184 0.98 7.07 -12.94
CA SER A 184 2.02 7.95 -13.47
C SER A 184 2.79 8.66 -12.37
N ASP A 185 4.12 8.47 -12.38
CA ASP A 185 5.03 9.31 -11.59
C ASP A 185 4.83 10.79 -11.94
N TYR A 186 4.96 11.66 -10.95
CA TYR A 186 4.96 13.10 -11.20
C TYR A 186 5.91 13.86 -10.28
N ASP A 187 6.49 14.91 -10.85
CA ASP A 187 7.30 15.87 -10.10
C ASP A 187 6.40 17.00 -9.61
N PHE A 188 6.26 17.10 -8.29
CA PHE A 188 5.46 18.12 -7.64
C PHE A 188 6.05 19.51 -7.90
N ARG A 189 5.18 20.43 -8.31
CA ARG A 189 5.51 21.84 -8.53
C ARG A 189 4.45 22.71 -7.89
N TRP A 190 4.89 23.79 -7.27
CA TRP A 190 4.00 24.83 -6.72
C TRP A 190 3.30 25.67 -7.79
N ARG A 191 3.76 25.60 -9.05
CA ARG A 191 3.21 26.30 -10.20
C ARG A 191 2.63 25.30 -11.20
#